data_AF-A0A920WME7-F1
#
_entry.id   AF-A0A920WME7-F1
#
_cell.length_a   1.000
_cell.length_b   1.000
_cell.length_c   1.000
_cell.angle_alpha   90.00
_cell.angle_beta   90.00
_cell.angle_gamma   90.00
#
_symmetry.space_group_name_H-M   'P 1'
#
loop_
_entity.id
_entity.type
_entity.pdbx_description
1 polymer ?
#
loop_
_entity_poly.entity_id
_entity_poly.type
_entity_poly.pdbx_seq_one_letter_code
_entity_poly.pdbx_strand_id
1 'polypeptide(L)' 'MKVGVLALQGAFARHAQVLVALSAAPVEVRCPADLADVDAMVLPGGESTTMSMLLDSSGLRQPVADRLANGMPTFGTVPG' A
#
# COMPACT_ATOMS: atom_id res chain seq x y z
N MET A 1 -5.84 -4.37 13.82
CA MET A 1 -5.02 -4.68 12.63
C MET A 1 -4.83 -3.40 11.84
N LYS A 2 -3.58 -2.95 11.70
CA LYS A 2 -3.18 -1.81 10.87
C LYS A 2 -2.98 -2.30 9.44
N VAL A 3 -3.73 -1.76 8.49
CA VAL A 3 -3.64 -2.16 7.08
C VAL A 3 -3.10 -0.99 6.28
N GLY A 4 -1.90 -1.13 5.74
CA GLY A 4 -1.31 -0.14 4.84
C GLY A 4 -2.05 -0.09 3.51
N VAL A 5 -2.35 1.09 3.01
CA VAL A 5 -2.84 1.31 1.65
C VAL A 5 -1.81 2.18 0.94
N LEU A 6 -1.20 1.67 -0.14
CA LEU A 6 -0.21 2.44 -0.88
C LEU A 6 -0.86 3.68 -1.49
N ALA A 7 -0.48 4.86 -1.02
CA ALA A 7 -1.15 6.13 -1.33
C ALA A 7 -0.27 7.05 -2.20
N LEU A 8 0.44 6.45 -3.16
CA LEU A 8 1.28 7.17 -4.13
C LEU A 8 0.48 7.62 -5.36
N GLN A 9 -0.42 6.76 -5.84
CA GLN A 9 -1.28 7.01 -7.00
C GLN A 9 -2.51 6.07 -6.94
N GLY A 10 -3.57 6.37 -7.68
CA GLY A 10 -4.71 5.47 -7.85
C GLY A 10 -5.82 5.64 -6.81
N ALA A 11 -6.73 4.67 -6.73
CA ALA A 11 -7.97 4.75 -5.96
C ALA A 11 -7.85 4.35 -4.48
N PHE A 12 -6.77 4.75 -3.79
CA PHE A 12 -6.48 4.37 -2.41
C PHE A 12 -7.56 4.80 -1.40
N ALA A 13 -8.20 5.95 -1.61
CA ALA A 13 -9.20 6.49 -0.68
C ALA A 13 -10.41 5.54 -0.49
N ARG A 14 -10.85 4.87 -1.57
CA ARG A 14 -11.94 3.90 -1.50
C ARG A 14 -11.55 2.67 -0.68
N HIS A 15 -10.30 2.20 -0.83
CA HIS A 15 -9.78 1.10 -0.03
C HIS A 15 -9.74 1.45 1.46
N ALA A 16 -9.27 2.67 1.81
CA ALA A 16 -9.28 3.12 3.20
C ALA A 16 -10.70 3.15 3.80
N GLN A 17 -11.69 3.67 3.06
CA GLN A 17 -13.10 3.70 3.50
C GLN A 17 -13.66 2.30 3.76
N VAL A 18 -13.40 1.35 2.86
CA VAL A 18 -13.85 -0.04 3.03
C VAL A 18 -13.17 -0.70 4.24
N LEU A 19 -11.87 -0.45 4.45
CA LEU A 19 -11.14 -0.97 5.60
C LEU A 19 -11.71 -0.44 6.93
N VAL A 20 -12.06 0.84 7.00
CA VAL A 20 -12.76 1.41 8.17
C VAL A 20 -14.09 0.71 8.39
N ALA A 21 -14.89 0.50 7.34
CA ALA A 21 -16.18 -0.20 7.45
C ALA A 21 -16.04 -1.65 7.94
N LEU A 22 -14.89 -2.28 7.67
CA LEU A 22 -14.53 -3.62 8.15
C LEU A 22 -13.84 -3.61 9.54
N SER A 23 -13.86 -2.48 10.25
CA SER A 23 -13.22 -2.31 11.58
C SER A 23 -11.69 -2.50 11.58
N ALA A 24 -11.03 -2.34 10.43
CA ALA A 24 -9.58 -2.24 10.35
C ALA A 24 -9.11 -0.78 10.53
N ALA A 25 -7.83 -0.60 10.86
CA ALA A 25 -7.20 0.72 10.95
C ALA A 25 -6.35 0.96 9.69
N PRO A 26 -6.86 1.65 8.66
CA PRO A 26 -6.08 1.93 7.47
C PRO A 26 -4.96 2.95 7.77
N VAL A 27 -3.80 2.73 7.17
CA VAL A 27 -2.66 3.66 7.18
C VAL A 27 -2.33 3.98 5.72
N GLU A 28 -2.36 5.26 5.35
CA GLU A 28 -1.89 5.67 4.03
C GLU A 28 -0.37 5.59 3.99
N VAL A 29 0.17 4.68 3.17
CA VAL A 29 1.61 4.48 3.04
C VAL A 29 2.13 5.36 1.92
N ARG A 30 2.87 6.41 2.30
CA ARG A 30 3.47 7.39 1.37
C ARG A 30 5.00 7.42 1.48
N CYS A 31 5.54 6.95 2.60
CA CYS A 31 6.97 6.83 2.83
C CYS A 31 7.31 5.57 3.65
N PRO A 32 8.60 5.19 3.75
CA PRO A 32 9.03 4.00 4.49
C PRO A 32 8.63 3.99 5.98
N ALA A 33 8.50 5.16 6.61
CA ALA A 33 8.08 5.26 8.00
C ALA A 33 6.62 4.81 8.19
N ASP A 34 5.73 5.12 7.23
CA ASP A 34 4.34 4.68 7.28
C ASP A 34 4.22 3.15 7.15
N LEU A 35 5.13 2.53 6.39
CA LEU A 35 5.20 1.08 6.20
C LEU A 35 5.73 0.34 7.44
N ALA A 36 6.43 1.01 8.35
CA ALA A 36 7.01 0.37 9.54
C ALA A 36 5.95 -0.24 10.47
N ASP A 37 4.76 0.36 10.48
CA ASP A 37 3.73 0.13 11.48
C ASP A 37 2.55 -0.74 10.99
N VAL A 38 2.60 -1.26 9.76
CA VAL A 38 1.45 -1.99 9.16
C VAL A 38 1.61 -3.51 9.21
N ASP A 39 0.49 -4.19 9.46
CA ASP A 39 0.39 -5.65 9.58
C ASP A 39 0.14 -6.33 8.21
N ALA A 40 -0.50 -5.61 7.29
CA ALA A 40 -0.84 -6.06 5.94
C ALA A 40 -0.85 -4.86 4.98
N MET A 41 -0.83 -5.13 3.68
CA MET A 41 -0.77 -4.10 2.65
C MET A 41 -1.83 -4.26 1.55
N VAL A 42 -2.35 -3.14 1.08
CA VAL A 42 -3.19 -3.03 -0.10
C VAL A 42 -2.42 -2.24 -1.16
N LEU A 43 -2.30 -2.84 -2.34
CA LEU A 43 -1.77 -2.20 -3.55
C LEU A 43 -2.96 -1.81 -4.44
N PRO A 44 -3.40 -0.54 -4.41
CA PRO A 44 -4.55 -0.11 -5.18
C PRO A 44 -4.24 -0.07 -6.68
N GLY A 45 -5.28 -0.30 -7.49
CA GLY A 45 -5.21 -0.14 -8.94
C GLY A 45 -4.85 1.29 -9.35
N GLY A 46 -4.16 1.40 -10.47
CA GLY A 46 -3.57 2.64 -10.97
C GLY A 46 -2.75 2.38 -12.25
N GLU A 47 -2.02 3.38 -12.74
CA GLU A 47 -1.14 3.15 -13.88
C GLU A 47 0.20 2.56 -13.38
N SER A 48 0.55 1.37 -13.86
CA SER A 48 1.64 0.57 -13.30
C SER A 48 3.03 1.19 -13.50
N THR A 49 3.25 1.89 -14.61
CA THR A 49 4.51 2.60 -14.89
C THR A 49 4.72 3.74 -13.91
N THR A 50 3.68 4.56 -13.71
CA THR A 50 3.65 5.68 -12.76
C THR A 50 3.84 5.17 -11.34
N MET A 51 3.14 4.10 -10.96
CA MET A 51 3.28 3.49 -9.64
C MET A 51 4.70 3.01 -9.40
N SER A 52 5.33 2.40 -10.41
CA SER A 52 6.74 2.00 -10.36
C SER A 52 7.62 3.22 -10.11
N MET A 53 7.55 4.25 -10.94
CA MET A 53 8.37 5.46 -10.77
C MET A 53 8.20 6.11 -9.40
N LEU A 54 6.98 6.12 -8.87
CA LEU A 54 6.69 6.67 -7.54
C LEU A 54 7.22 5.80 -6.40
N LEU A 55 7.20 4.47 -6.53
CA LEU A 55 7.83 3.57 -5.55
C LEU A 55 9.34 3.79 -5.46
N ASP A 56 9.99 4.10 -6.59
CA ASP A 56 11.41 4.45 -6.63
C ASP A 56 11.65 5.81 -5.98
N SER A 57 10.93 6.85 -6.41
CA SER A 57 11.16 8.22 -5.94
C SER A 57 10.77 8.45 -4.47
N SER A 58 9.84 7.65 -3.93
CA SER A 58 9.46 7.66 -2.51
C SER A 58 10.38 6.81 -1.61
N GLY A 59 11.33 6.06 -2.20
CA GLY A 59 12.19 5.14 -1.47
C GLY A 59 11.44 3.92 -0.91
N LEU A 60 10.21 3.65 -1.37
CA LEU A 60 9.38 2.55 -0.89
C LEU A 60 9.65 1.22 -1.59
N ARG A 61 10.32 1.21 -2.74
CA ARG A 61 10.58 -0.01 -3.51
C ARG A 61 11.20 -1.13 -2.67
N GLN A 62 12.37 -0.87 -2.11
CA GLN A 62 13.10 -1.89 -1.35
C GLN A 62 12.34 -2.28 -0.06
N PRO A 63 11.87 -1.32 0.78
CA PRO A 63 11.10 -1.65 1.97
C PRO A 63 9.85 -2.51 1.70
N VAL A 64 9.12 -2.21 0.62
CA VAL A 64 7.94 -2.99 0.22
C VAL A 64 8.36 -4.39 -0.24
N ALA A 65 9.38 -4.50 -1.09
CA ALA A 65 9.90 -5.80 -1.54
C ALA A 65 10.35 -6.68 -0.36
N ASP A 66 11.05 -6.11 0.61
CA ASP A 66 11.52 -6.82 1.80
C ASP A 66 10.33 -7.33 2.65
N ARG A 67 9.31 -6.49 2.86
CA ARG A 67 8.10 -6.89 3.59
C ARG A 67 7.35 -8.02 2.90
N LEU A 68 7.24 -7.96 1.56
CA LEU A 68 6.62 -9.00 0.75
C LEU A 68 7.38 -10.32 0.84
N ALA A 69 8.72 -10.26 0.72
CA ALA A 69 9.58 -11.43 0.87
C ALA A 69 9.50 -12.05 2.28
N ASN A 70 9.27 -11.24 3.30
CA ASN A 70 9.05 -11.67 4.68
C ASN A 70 7.61 -12.17 4.97
N GLY A 71 6.76 -12.30 3.94
CA GLY A 71 5.43 -12.91 4.06
C GLY A 71 4.33 -11.95 4.51
N MET A 72 4.50 -10.64 4.36
CA MET A 72 3.45 -9.67 4.66
C MET A 72 2.19 -9.94 3.80
N PRO A 73 1.02 -10.17 4.42
CA PRO A 73 -0.23 -10.33 3.69
C PRO A 73 -0.51 -9.13 2.80
N THR A 74 -0.70 -9.37 1.51
CA THR A 74 -0.86 -8.30 0.51
C THR A 74 -2.03 -8.56 -0.41
N PHE A 75 -2.84 -7.53 -0.65
CA PHE A 75 -3.96 -7.56 -1.58
C PHE A 75 -3.75 -6.53 -2.68
N GLY A 76 -3.56 -6.99 -3.92
CA GLY A 76 -3.46 -6.13 -5.09
C GLY A 76 -4.77 -6.07 -5.87
N THR A 77 -5.24 -4.88 -6.20
CA THR A 77 -6.28 -4.71 -7.23
C THR A 77 -5.61 -4.35 -8.55
N VAL A 78 -5.77 -5.21 -9.55
CA VAL A 78 -5.21 -4.95 -10.89
C VAL A 78 -5.76 -3.63 -11.44
N PRO A 79 -4.94 -2.85 -12.17
CA PRO A 79 -5.47 -1.84 -13.06
C PRO A 79 -6.43 -2.54 -14.03
N GLY A 80 -7.67 -2.04 -14.13
CA GLY A 80 -8.55 -2.42 -15.23
C GLY A 80 -8.01 -1.88 -16.55
#